data_AF-A0A523UG98-F1
#
_entry.id   AF-A0A523UG98-F1
#
_cell.length_a   1.000
_cell.length_b   1.000
_cell.length_c   1.000
_cell.angle_alpha   90.00
_cell.angle_beta   90.00
_cell.angle_gamma   90.00
#
_symmetry.space_group_name_H-M   'P 1'
#
loop_
_entity.id
_entity.type
_entity.pdbx_description
1 polymer ?
#
loop_
_entity_poly.entity_id
_entity_poly.type
_entity_poly.pdbx_seq_one_letter_code
_entity_poly.pdbx_strand_id
1 'polypeptide(L)'
;MATEKKKAINRLQSIYPLRAIVDQRYKRSSEAMKAGKPTAWSMVNWWLPEAILNVMDVETMYPENYGPVCAATGAAEAYLNRADAEGFPSHLCGYARNTLGYTVRMMKDLKGEIPPEAPMGGMPKPTLLLSSGIMCDARYKWFQALGRYMDAPVWVLELPHPGVEEEATEGVHEHNIKFMVEGLREFVAFLERLLGKKMDWYKLYEAQRDIEEICRIWHETNELRKARPCPMHSR
;
A
#
# COMPACT_ATOMS: atom_id res chain seq x y z
N MET A 1 -45.32 10.21 -0.26
CA MET A 1 -44.03 9.91 -0.90
C MET A 1 -43.56 8.57 -0.36
N ALA A 2 -43.61 7.50 -1.16
CA ALA A 2 -43.17 6.18 -0.73
C ALA A 2 -41.65 6.20 -0.56
N THR A 3 -41.19 5.97 0.66
CA THR A 3 -39.77 5.70 0.97
C THR A 3 -39.38 4.42 0.23
N GLU A 4 -38.62 4.55 -0.86
CA GLU A 4 -37.99 3.40 -1.50
C GLU A 4 -37.22 2.61 -0.43
N LYS A 5 -37.66 1.38 -0.15
CA LYS A 5 -36.88 0.45 0.67
C LYS A 5 -35.54 0.25 -0.03
N LYS A 6 -34.45 0.73 0.59
CA LYS A 6 -33.09 0.44 0.13
C LYS A 6 -32.97 -1.07 -0.09
N LYS A 7 -32.80 -1.51 -1.34
CA LYS A 7 -32.55 -2.93 -1.65
C LYS A 7 -31.31 -3.35 -0.89
N ALA A 8 -31.46 -4.32 0.02
CA ALA A 8 -30.33 -4.89 0.73
C ALA A 8 -29.40 -5.55 -0.29
N ILE A 9 -28.13 -5.15 -0.31
CA ILE A 9 -27.11 -5.81 -1.13
C ILE A 9 -26.97 -7.23 -0.59
N ASN A 10 -27.30 -8.23 -1.41
CA ASN A 10 -27.13 -9.62 -1.04
C ASN A 10 -25.62 -9.92 -0.92
N ARG A 11 -25.17 -10.28 0.28
CA ARG A 11 -23.74 -10.53 0.56
C ARG A 11 -23.47 -12.02 0.38
N LEU A 12 -22.51 -12.36 -0.46
CA LEU A 12 -22.01 -13.72 -0.59
C LEU A 12 -21.32 -14.15 0.71
N GLN A 13 -21.39 -15.44 1.04
CA GLN A 13 -20.71 -15.99 2.21
C GLN A 13 -19.18 -15.79 2.15
N SER A 14 -18.62 -15.67 0.96
CA SER A 14 -17.19 -15.37 0.74
C SER A 14 -16.73 -14.02 1.30
N ILE A 15 -17.64 -13.08 1.60
CA ILE A 15 -17.26 -11.79 2.18
C ILE A 15 -16.74 -11.93 3.62
N TYR A 16 -17.21 -12.92 4.38
CA TYR A 16 -16.83 -13.11 5.77
C TYR A 16 -15.36 -13.54 5.91
N PRO A 17 -14.87 -14.59 5.22
CA PRO A 17 -13.45 -14.93 5.25
C PRO A 17 -12.58 -13.81 4.68
N LEU A 18 -13.01 -13.11 3.61
CA LEU A 18 -12.26 -11.97 3.07
C LEU A 18 -12.08 -10.86 4.11
N ARG A 19 -13.14 -10.46 4.80
CA ARG A 19 -13.08 -9.43 5.85
C ARG A 19 -12.18 -9.86 7.01
N ALA A 20 -12.27 -11.13 7.41
CA ALA A 20 -11.41 -11.67 8.45
C ALA A 20 -9.92 -11.56 8.08
N ILE A 21 -9.56 -11.80 6.81
CA ILE A 21 -8.18 -11.64 6.31
C ILE A 21 -7.73 -10.17 6.42
N VAL A 22 -8.57 -9.21 6.03
CA VAL A 22 -8.24 -7.78 6.12
C VAL A 22 -8.07 -7.36 7.58
N ASP A 23 -8.99 -7.75 8.47
CA ASP A 23 -8.92 -7.47 9.91
C ASP A 23 -7.65 -8.10 10.52
N GLN A 24 -7.30 -9.31 10.09
CA GLN A 24 -6.10 -10.01 10.54
C GLN A 24 -4.83 -9.27 10.11
N ARG A 25 -4.78 -8.65 8.93
CA ARG A 25 -3.61 -7.88 8.48
C ARG A 25 -3.32 -6.70 9.41
N TYR A 26 -4.33 -5.92 9.77
CA TYR A 26 -4.15 -4.80 10.70
C TYR A 26 -3.74 -5.28 12.11
N LYS A 27 -4.36 -6.36 12.61
CA LYS A 27 -3.97 -6.96 13.90
C LYS A 27 -2.50 -7.43 13.89
N ARG A 28 -2.10 -8.16 12.85
CA ARG A 28 -0.71 -8.61 12.67
C ARG A 28 0.27 -7.45 12.64
N SER A 29 -0.08 -6.34 12.00
CA SER A 29 0.78 -5.15 11.96
C SER A 29 1.00 -4.53 13.35
N SER A 30 -0.05 -4.49 14.18
CA SER A 30 0.07 -4.03 15.57
C SER A 30 0.88 -5.00 16.44
N GLU A 31 0.68 -6.31 16.26
CA GLU A 31 1.45 -7.35 16.94
C GLU A 31 2.93 -7.34 16.53
N ALA A 32 3.21 -7.14 15.24
CA ALA A 32 4.55 -7.02 14.69
C ALA A 32 5.31 -5.86 15.34
N MET A 33 4.67 -4.70 15.49
CA MET A 33 5.25 -3.55 16.19
C MET A 33 5.59 -3.88 17.64
N LYS A 34 4.69 -4.53 18.38
CA LYS A 34 4.92 -4.93 19.78
C LYS A 34 6.04 -5.96 19.91
N ALA A 35 6.18 -6.85 18.93
CA ALA A 35 7.23 -7.86 18.87
C ALA A 35 8.58 -7.31 18.35
N GLY A 36 8.65 -6.03 17.96
CA GLY A 36 9.85 -5.44 17.37
C GLY A 36 10.18 -5.97 15.97
N LYS A 37 9.20 -6.56 15.27
CA LYS A 37 9.37 -6.99 13.88
C LYS A 37 9.49 -5.78 12.94
N PRO A 38 10.30 -5.86 11.89
CA PRO A 38 10.36 -4.84 10.85
C PRO A 38 9.00 -4.63 10.19
N THR A 39 8.63 -3.37 10.00
CA THR A 39 7.40 -2.99 9.30
C THR A 39 7.72 -2.02 8.17
N ALA A 40 6.94 -2.07 7.09
CA ALA A 40 7.08 -1.13 5.98
C ALA A 40 5.75 -0.43 5.72
N TRP A 41 5.82 0.86 5.41
CA TRP A 41 4.74 1.51 4.67
C TRP A 41 5.12 1.46 3.21
N SER A 42 4.22 0.98 2.36
CA SER A 42 4.47 0.84 0.92
C SER A 42 3.41 1.55 0.10
N MET A 43 3.83 2.15 -1.02
CA MET A 43 2.94 2.62 -2.09
C MET A 43 2.63 1.56 -3.14
N VAL A 44 3.34 0.44 -3.13
CA VAL A 44 3.32 -0.52 -4.24
C VAL A 44 2.93 -1.89 -3.74
N ASN A 45 1.86 -2.41 -4.31
CA ASN A 45 1.37 -3.78 -4.06
C ASN A 45 1.60 -4.71 -5.28
N TRP A 46 1.84 -4.19 -6.49
CA TRP A 46 1.61 -4.98 -7.73
C TRP A 46 2.87 -5.43 -8.50
N TRP A 47 4.04 -4.82 -8.32
CA TRP A 47 5.21 -5.03 -9.20
C TRP A 47 6.43 -5.63 -8.46
N LEU A 48 6.24 -6.69 -7.66
CA LEU A 48 7.28 -7.44 -6.89
C LEU A 48 7.72 -6.95 -5.49
N PRO A 49 7.72 -5.66 -5.08
CA PRO A 49 8.29 -5.32 -3.78
C PRO A 49 7.51 -5.90 -2.60
N GLU A 50 6.20 -6.14 -2.74
CA GLU A 50 5.44 -6.84 -1.69
C GLU A 50 5.96 -8.27 -1.50
N ALA A 51 6.22 -9.01 -2.59
CA ALA A 51 6.77 -10.36 -2.51
C ALA A 51 8.14 -10.36 -1.81
N ILE A 52 9.00 -9.41 -2.20
CA ILE A 52 10.33 -9.21 -1.60
C ILE A 52 10.21 -8.94 -0.08
N LEU A 53 9.36 -7.98 0.31
CA LEU A 53 9.15 -7.62 1.72
C LEU A 53 8.57 -8.79 2.52
N ASN A 54 7.58 -9.50 1.97
CA ASN A 54 6.95 -10.65 2.62
C ASN A 54 7.92 -11.80 2.83
N VAL A 55 8.73 -12.16 1.82
CA VAL A 55 9.77 -13.20 1.94
C VAL A 55 10.83 -12.81 2.97
N MET A 56 11.10 -11.51 3.07
CA MET A 56 11.97 -10.95 4.10
C MET A 56 11.23 -10.65 5.42
N ASP A 57 10.09 -11.29 5.73
CA ASP A 57 9.34 -11.18 7.00
C ASP A 57 9.15 -9.71 7.46
N VAL A 58 8.92 -8.80 6.51
CA VAL A 58 8.59 -7.40 6.77
C VAL A 58 7.07 -7.24 6.67
N GLU A 59 6.43 -6.85 7.78
CA GLU A 59 4.99 -6.65 7.78
C GLU A 59 4.65 -5.33 7.08
N THR A 60 3.92 -5.42 5.97
CA THR A 60 3.72 -4.30 5.05
C THR A 60 2.32 -3.73 5.16
N MET A 61 2.25 -2.41 5.39
CA MET A 61 1.03 -1.62 5.40
C MET A 61 0.98 -0.66 4.22
N TYR A 62 -0.23 -0.43 3.72
CA TYR A 62 -0.46 0.45 2.57
C TYR A 62 -1.20 1.70 3.04
N PRO A 63 -0.53 2.85 3.13
CA PRO A 63 -1.20 4.10 3.48
C PRO A 63 -2.36 4.45 2.52
N GLU A 64 -2.23 4.07 1.24
CA GLU A 64 -3.30 4.21 0.22
C GLU A 64 -4.55 3.39 0.57
N ASN A 65 -4.41 2.23 1.23
CA ASN A 65 -5.55 1.43 1.69
C ASN A 65 -6.10 1.91 3.03
N TYR A 66 -5.25 2.47 3.89
CA TYR A 66 -5.67 2.97 5.19
C TYR A 66 -6.46 4.27 5.10
N GLY A 67 -6.15 5.15 4.13
CA GLY A 67 -6.92 6.36 3.85
C GLY A 67 -8.43 6.10 3.69
N PRO A 68 -8.86 5.20 2.78
CA PRO A 68 -10.25 4.75 2.65
C PRO A 68 -10.85 4.16 3.93
N VAL A 69 -10.07 3.41 4.72
CA VAL A 69 -10.53 2.87 6.02
C VAL A 69 -10.87 4.02 6.97
N CYS A 70 -10.00 5.03 7.08
CA CYS A 70 -10.28 6.24 7.86
C CYS A 70 -11.51 6.99 7.34
N ALA A 71 -11.66 7.10 6.02
CA ALA A 71 -12.82 7.77 5.43
C ALA A 71 -14.13 7.03 5.70
N ALA A 72 -14.15 5.70 5.51
CA ALA A 72 -15.32 4.86 5.71
C ALA A 72 -15.77 4.79 7.18
N THR A 73 -14.85 4.97 8.12
CA THR A 73 -15.11 4.97 9.57
C THR A 73 -15.36 6.37 10.15
N GLY A 74 -15.26 7.43 9.33
CA GLY A 74 -15.41 8.82 9.77
C GLY A 74 -14.20 9.40 10.50
N ALA A 75 -13.09 8.68 10.61
CA ALA A 75 -11.87 9.13 11.27
C ALA A 75 -11.02 10.08 10.41
N ALA A 76 -11.25 10.13 9.08
CA ALA A 76 -10.40 10.89 8.16
C ALA A 76 -10.38 12.40 8.42
N GLU A 77 -11.50 13.00 8.83
CA GLU A 77 -11.62 14.46 8.99
C GLU A 77 -10.58 15.03 9.97
N ALA A 78 -10.37 14.35 11.11
CA ALA A 78 -9.39 14.77 12.10
C ALA A 78 -7.97 14.79 11.53
N TYR A 79 -7.61 13.79 10.72
CA TYR A 79 -6.31 13.71 10.08
C TYR A 79 -6.16 14.73 8.94
N LEU A 80 -7.20 14.94 8.13
CA LEU A 80 -7.19 15.96 7.07
C LEU A 80 -6.97 17.37 7.65
N ASN A 81 -7.72 17.74 8.69
CA ASN A 81 -7.57 19.04 9.36
C ASN A 81 -6.17 19.23 9.96
N ARG A 82 -5.57 18.14 10.48
CA ARG A 82 -4.21 18.18 11.01
C ARG A 82 -3.16 18.35 9.90
N ALA A 83 -3.34 17.72 8.75
CA ALA A 83 -2.45 17.94 7.62
C ALA A 83 -2.50 19.39 7.13
N ASP A 84 -3.69 20.01 7.12
CA ASP A 84 -3.85 21.42 6.76
C ASP A 84 -3.16 22.34 7.78
N ALA A 85 -3.31 22.05 9.09
CA ALA A 85 -2.65 22.81 10.16
C ALA A 85 -1.12 22.70 10.12
N GLU A 86 -0.59 21.60 9.59
CA GLU A 86 0.84 21.40 9.36
C GLU A 86 1.35 22.15 8.10
N GLY A 87 0.45 22.74 7.32
CA GLY A 87 0.78 23.55 6.14
C GLY A 87 0.80 22.76 4.83
N PHE A 88 0.29 21.52 4.80
CA PHE A 88 0.14 20.79 3.55
C PHE A 88 -0.99 21.39 2.70
N PRO A 89 -0.81 21.53 1.37
CA PRO A 89 -1.86 22.08 0.52
C PRO A 89 -3.13 21.24 0.53
N SER A 90 -4.28 21.90 0.68
CA SER A 90 -5.59 21.25 0.76
C SER A 90 -6.01 20.53 -0.54
N HIS A 91 -5.38 20.88 -1.67
CA HIS A 91 -5.59 20.24 -2.98
C HIS A 91 -4.76 18.96 -3.18
N LEU A 92 -3.92 18.57 -2.21
CA LEU A 92 -3.26 17.26 -2.23
C LEU A 92 -4.29 16.13 -2.10
N CYS A 93 -3.94 14.96 -2.62
CA CYS A 93 -4.76 13.75 -2.52
C CYS A 93 -5.19 13.48 -1.07
N GLY A 94 -6.48 13.16 -0.87
CA GLY A 94 -7.04 12.88 0.45
C GLY A 94 -6.34 11.72 1.17
N TYR A 95 -5.83 10.72 0.45
CA TYR A 95 -5.01 9.65 1.04
C TYR A 95 -3.71 10.18 1.61
N ALA A 96 -3.01 11.03 0.85
CA ALA A 96 -1.77 11.65 1.29
C ALA A 96 -2.00 12.54 2.52
N ARG A 97 -3.00 13.43 2.46
CA ARG A 97 -3.36 14.30 3.59
C ARG A 97 -3.74 13.49 4.83
N ASN A 98 -4.58 12.45 4.68
CA ASN A 98 -4.95 11.58 5.78
C ASN A 98 -3.73 10.93 6.44
N THR A 99 -2.81 10.37 5.65
CA THR A 99 -1.62 9.74 6.22
C THR A 99 -0.64 10.75 6.81
N LEU A 100 -0.47 11.92 6.21
CA LEU A 100 0.36 12.98 6.77
C LEU A 100 -0.17 13.44 8.12
N GLY A 101 -1.48 13.70 8.23
CA GLY A 101 -2.12 14.05 9.50
C GLY A 101 -2.02 12.93 10.55
N TYR A 102 -2.23 11.68 10.13
CA TYR A 102 -2.01 10.50 10.97
C TYR A 102 -0.56 10.42 11.48
N THR A 103 0.41 10.67 10.60
CA THR A 103 1.84 10.65 10.93
C THR A 103 2.20 11.76 11.90
N VAL A 104 1.67 12.98 11.71
CA VAL A 104 1.88 14.09 12.63
C VAL A 104 1.33 13.73 14.01
N ARG A 105 0.15 13.11 14.10
CA ARG A 105 -0.42 12.64 15.38
C ARG A 105 0.42 11.56 16.04
N MET A 106 0.82 10.54 15.29
CA MET A 106 1.69 9.46 15.77
C MET A 106 3.03 10.02 16.30
N MET A 107 3.71 10.83 15.49
CA MET A 107 5.10 11.21 15.75
C MET A 107 5.23 12.38 16.73
N LYS A 108 4.41 13.44 16.59
CA LYS A 108 4.53 14.63 17.45
C LYS A 108 3.84 14.45 18.81
N ASP A 109 2.67 13.83 18.84
CA ASP A 109 1.86 13.78 20.06
C ASP A 109 2.05 12.48 20.83
N LEU A 110 2.30 11.37 20.12
CA LEU A 110 2.28 10.02 20.68
C LEU A 110 3.65 9.33 20.66
N LYS A 111 4.72 10.06 20.32
CA LYS A 111 6.11 9.57 20.35
C LYS A 111 6.33 8.28 19.53
N GLY A 112 5.59 8.12 18.44
CA GLY A 112 5.67 6.96 17.56
C GLY A 112 4.65 5.85 17.85
N GLU A 113 3.79 6.02 18.87
CA GLU A 113 2.70 5.09 19.15
C GLU A 113 1.52 5.29 18.18
N ILE A 114 0.81 4.18 17.93
CA ILE A 114 -0.40 4.20 17.11
C ILE A 114 -1.47 5.06 17.79
N PRO A 115 -2.13 6.00 17.08
CA PRO A 115 -3.25 6.76 17.63
C PRO A 115 -4.34 5.84 18.19
N PRO A 116 -4.80 6.03 19.45
CA PRO A 116 -5.79 5.14 20.06
C PRO A 116 -7.14 5.18 19.34
N GLU A 117 -7.46 6.28 18.68
CA GLU A 117 -8.66 6.45 17.85
C GLU A 117 -8.51 5.86 16.43
N ALA A 118 -7.35 5.30 16.08
CA ALA A 118 -7.08 4.78 14.75
C ALA A 118 -7.99 3.58 14.45
N PRO A 119 -8.83 3.64 13.39
CA PRO A 119 -9.67 2.50 13.02
C PRO A 119 -8.81 1.27 12.72
N MET A 120 -9.37 0.11 12.99
CA MET A 120 -8.76 -1.22 12.76
C MET A 120 -7.43 -1.45 13.49
N GLY A 121 -7.03 -0.60 14.44
CA GLY A 121 -5.75 -0.72 15.15
C GLY A 121 -4.59 0.00 14.46
N GLY A 122 -4.86 0.82 13.45
CA GLY A 122 -3.88 1.74 12.85
C GLY A 122 -2.79 1.11 11.99
N MET A 123 -1.85 1.95 11.58
CA MET A 123 -0.59 1.55 10.95
C MET A 123 0.55 1.73 11.96
N PRO A 124 1.43 0.74 12.16
CA PRO A 124 2.57 0.87 13.07
C PRO A 124 3.65 1.81 12.50
N LYS A 125 4.54 2.33 13.36
CA LYS A 125 5.70 3.12 12.91
C LYS A 125 6.59 2.25 12.00
N PRO A 126 6.85 2.65 10.74
CA PRO A 126 7.61 1.85 9.79
C PRO A 126 9.11 1.88 10.10
N THR A 127 9.78 0.77 9.79
CA THR A 127 11.24 0.69 9.65
C THR A 127 11.73 1.04 8.24
N LEU A 128 10.81 1.09 7.27
CA LEU A 128 11.08 1.43 5.87
C LEU A 128 9.87 2.16 5.26
N LEU A 129 10.13 3.26 4.57
CA LEU A 129 9.16 3.94 3.72
C LEU A 129 9.45 3.58 2.26
N LEU A 130 8.61 2.73 1.67
CA LEU A 130 8.72 2.30 0.28
C LEU A 130 7.80 3.09 -0.65
N SER A 131 8.40 4.03 -1.37
CA SER A 131 7.77 4.92 -2.33
C SER A 131 7.75 4.35 -3.76
N SER A 132 6.99 4.97 -4.66
CA SER A 132 7.05 4.70 -6.09
C SER A 132 7.02 5.94 -6.98
N GLY A 133 7.66 5.82 -8.14
CA GLY A 133 7.64 6.82 -9.23
C GLY A 133 6.49 6.64 -10.23
N ILE A 134 5.66 5.61 -10.08
CA ILE A 134 4.56 5.30 -11.00
C ILE A 134 3.25 6.01 -10.61
N MET A 135 2.36 6.21 -11.59
CA MET A 135 0.97 6.70 -11.48
C MET A 135 0.80 8.17 -11.14
N CYS A 136 1.47 8.70 -10.12
CA CYS A 136 1.35 10.11 -9.76
C CYS A 136 2.54 10.63 -8.95
N ASP A 137 2.83 11.93 -9.10
CA ASP A 137 3.92 12.60 -8.37
C ASP A 137 3.76 12.54 -6.84
N ALA A 138 2.52 12.47 -6.38
CA ALA A 138 2.23 12.37 -4.96
C ALA A 138 2.86 11.11 -4.35
N ARG A 139 3.00 9.99 -5.09
CA ARG A 139 3.52 8.74 -4.53
C ARG A 139 4.94 8.85 -4.00
N TYR A 140 5.81 9.63 -4.66
CA TYR A 140 7.16 9.88 -4.15
C TYR A 140 7.30 11.13 -3.30
N LYS A 141 6.60 12.23 -3.61
CA LYS A 141 6.66 13.44 -2.77
C LYS A 141 6.06 13.23 -1.39
N TRP A 142 4.96 12.48 -1.29
CA TRP A 142 4.34 12.14 -0.01
C TRP A 142 5.29 11.33 0.86
N PHE A 143 5.93 10.28 0.32
CA PHE A 143 6.85 9.46 1.10
C PHE A 143 8.14 10.20 1.48
N GLN A 144 8.65 11.08 0.62
CA GLN A 144 9.71 12.02 0.98
C GLN A 144 9.29 12.96 2.12
N ALA A 145 8.03 13.41 2.14
CA ALA A 145 7.52 14.23 3.23
C ALA A 145 7.38 13.44 4.54
N LEU A 146 6.96 12.17 4.48
CA LEU A 146 6.91 11.29 5.66
C LEU A 146 8.28 11.08 6.30
N GLY A 147 9.35 11.00 5.50
CA GLY A 147 10.72 10.91 5.99
C GLY A 147 11.18 12.09 6.84
N ARG A 148 10.45 13.23 6.86
CA ARG A 148 10.72 14.35 7.78
C ARG A 148 10.24 14.11 9.20
N TYR A 149 9.31 13.18 9.40
CA TYR A 149 8.71 12.88 10.70
C TYR A 149 9.23 11.57 11.31
N MET A 150 9.81 10.69 10.49
CA MET A 150 10.16 9.33 10.86
C MET A 150 11.63 9.05 10.58
N ASP A 151 12.30 8.39 11.52
CA ASP A 151 13.69 7.92 11.38
C ASP A 151 13.80 6.66 10.50
N ALA A 152 13.01 6.58 9.43
CA ALA A 152 12.98 5.44 8.52
C ALA A 152 13.56 5.86 7.17
N PRO A 153 14.43 5.04 6.55
CA PRO A 153 14.89 5.29 5.19
C PRO A 153 13.72 5.31 4.23
N VAL A 154 13.77 6.25 3.27
CA VAL A 154 12.83 6.33 2.16
C VAL A 154 13.51 5.72 0.94
N TRP A 155 12.93 4.64 0.39
CA TRP A 155 13.38 4.03 -0.85
C TRP A 155 12.34 4.26 -1.94
N VAL A 156 12.74 4.66 -3.13
CA VAL A 156 11.83 4.87 -4.28
C VAL A 156 12.08 3.77 -5.29
N LEU A 157 11.04 3.00 -5.63
CA LEU A 157 11.07 2.10 -6.78
C LEU A 157 10.49 2.82 -7.99
N GLU A 158 11.34 3.00 -8.99
CA GLU A 158 11.03 3.74 -10.20
C GLU A 158 10.60 2.80 -11.32
N LEU A 159 9.48 3.09 -11.98
CA LEU A 159 9.04 2.36 -13.16
C LEU A 159 9.06 3.31 -14.35
N PRO A 160 9.93 3.11 -15.34
CA PRO A 160 9.94 3.92 -16.54
C PRO A 160 8.57 3.90 -17.22
N HIS A 161 8.00 5.09 -17.44
CA HIS A 161 6.73 5.26 -18.15
C HIS A 161 6.91 6.22 -19.33
N PRO A 162 7.62 5.78 -20.38
CA PRO A 162 7.81 6.59 -21.57
C PRO A 162 6.47 6.88 -22.26
N GLY A 163 6.46 7.92 -23.10
CA GLY A 163 5.30 8.21 -23.93
C GLY A 163 5.05 7.10 -24.96
N VAL A 164 3.89 7.16 -25.62
CA VAL A 164 3.45 6.09 -26.54
C VAL A 164 4.42 5.90 -27.72
N GLU A 165 4.97 6.99 -28.24
CA GLU A 165 5.94 6.95 -29.35
C GLU A 165 7.30 6.43 -28.88
N GLU A 166 7.73 6.86 -27.71
CA GLU A 166 8.98 6.42 -27.09
C GLU A 166 8.94 4.94 -26.73
N GLU A 167 7.83 4.42 -26.18
CA GLU A 167 7.67 2.98 -25.89
C GLU A 167 7.73 2.11 -27.15
N ALA A 168 7.29 2.64 -28.31
CA ALA A 168 7.36 1.94 -29.59
C ALA A 168 8.76 1.97 -30.23
N THR A 169 9.71 2.73 -29.66
CA THR A 169 11.08 2.80 -30.18
C THR A 169 11.83 1.50 -29.87
N GLU A 170 12.52 0.97 -30.87
CA GLU A 170 13.30 -0.27 -30.75
C GLU A 170 14.30 -0.20 -29.59
N GLY A 171 14.31 -1.21 -28.72
CA GLY A 171 15.21 -1.31 -27.58
C GLY A 171 14.74 -0.60 -26.30
N VAL A 172 13.68 0.22 -26.34
CA VAL A 172 13.15 0.90 -25.14
C VAL A 172 12.56 -0.10 -24.16
N HIS A 173 11.83 -1.10 -24.66
CA HIS A 173 11.25 -2.13 -23.81
C HIS A 173 12.31 -2.92 -23.04
N GLU A 174 13.36 -3.40 -23.72
CA GLU A 174 14.47 -4.12 -23.10
C GLU A 174 15.26 -3.24 -22.13
N HIS A 175 15.44 -1.97 -22.47
CA HIS A 175 16.07 -0.99 -21.59
C HIS A 175 15.28 -0.81 -20.28
N ASN A 176 13.96 -0.63 -20.39
CA ASN A 176 13.06 -0.49 -19.25
C ASN A 176 13.09 -1.73 -18.36
N ILE A 177 13.05 -2.93 -18.94
CA ILE A 177 13.19 -4.19 -18.18
C ILE A 177 14.53 -4.24 -17.45
N LYS A 178 15.63 -3.91 -18.13
CA LYS A 178 16.96 -3.92 -17.52
C LYS A 178 17.04 -2.94 -16.34
N PHE A 179 16.55 -1.72 -16.51
CA PHE A 179 16.49 -0.70 -15.45
C PHE A 179 15.68 -1.20 -14.24
N MET A 180 14.50 -1.79 -14.49
CA MET A 180 13.66 -2.36 -13.45
C MET A 180 14.35 -3.51 -12.69
N VAL A 181 15.01 -4.42 -13.40
CA VAL A 181 15.72 -5.55 -12.79
C VAL A 181 16.91 -5.07 -11.94
N GLU A 182 17.67 -4.08 -12.42
CA GLU A 182 18.77 -3.46 -11.68
C GLU A 182 18.25 -2.81 -10.39
N GLY A 183 17.21 -1.98 -10.48
CA GLY A 183 16.60 -1.32 -9.32
C GLY A 183 16.04 -2.31 -8.28
N LEU A 184 15.42 -3.41 -8.71
CA LEU A 184 14.95 -4.46 -7.80
C LEU A 184 16.12 -5.19 -7.11
N ARG A 185 17.22 -5.45 -7.81
CA ARG A 185 18.43 -6.07 -7.21
C ARG A 185 19.09 -5.15 -6.20
N GLU A 186 19.17 -3.85 -6.49
CA GLU A 186 19.65 -2.84 -5.54
C GLU A 186 18.77 -2.75 -4.31
N PHE A 187 17.45 -2.79 -4.49
CA PHE A 187 16.48 -2.80 -3.40
C PHE A 187 16.64 -4.03 -2.50
N VAL A 188 16.79 -5.23 -3.08
CA VAL A 188 17.09 -6.45 -2.32
C VAL A 188 18.38 -6.27 -1.52
N ALA A 189 19.47 -5.82 -2.16
CA ALA A 189 20.74 -5.61 -1.47
C ALA A 189 20.63 -4.57 -0.34
N PHE A 190 19.82 -3.52 -0.52
CA PHE A 190 19.49 -2.55 0.52
C PHE A 190 18.75 -3.20 1.69
N LEU A 191 17.71 -3.99 1.42
CA LEU A 191 16.97 -4.70 2.47
C LEU A 191 17.85 -5.70 3.22
N GLU A 192 18.76 -6.41 2.53
CA GLU A 192 19.69 -7.32 3.19
C GLU A 192 20.58 -6.60 4.20
N ARG A 193 21.02 -5.38 3.88
CA ARG A 193 21.78 -4.52 4.81
C ARG A 193 20.92 -3.99 5.94
N LEU A 194 19.70 -3.53 5.63
CA LEU A 194 18.78 -2.96 6.61
C LEU A 194 18.33 -4.00 7.65
N LEU A 195 18.07 -5.22 7.20
CA LEU A 195 17.50 -6.30 8.02
C LEU A 195 18.54 -7.29 8.55
N GLY A 196 19.78 -7.23 8.06
CA GLY A 196 20.85 -8.15 8.45
C GLY A 196 20.62 -9.60 8.02
N LYS A 197 19.81 -9.85 6.99
CA LYS A 197 19.51 -11.20 6.49
C LYS A 197 19.50 -11.27 4.97
N LYS A 198 19.86 -12.43 4.42
CA LYS A 198 19.91 -12.66 2.97
C LYS A 198 18.53 -12.99 2.39
N MET A 199 18.32 -12.60 1.14
CA MET A 199 17.13 -12.97 0.38
C MET A 199 17.14 -14.47 0.07
N ASP A 200 15.99 -15.12 0.30
CA ASP A 200 15.74 -16.47 -0.14
C ASP A 200 15.08 -16.43 -1.52
N TRP A 201 15.90 -16.59 -2.56
CA TRP A 201 15.46 -16.50 -3.96
C TRP A 201 14.47 -17.61 -4.34
N TYR A 202 14.55 -18.78 -3.70
CA TYR A 202 13.59 -19.85 -3.94
C TYR A 202 12.22 -19.47 -3.39
N LYS A 203 12.16 -18.95 -2.16
CA LYS A 203 10.91 -18.43 -1.59
C LYS A 203 10.33 -17.26 -2.39
N LEU A 204 11.19 -16.39 -2.93
CA LEU A 204 10.74 -15.30 -3.81
C LEU A 204 10.14 -15.83 -5.11
N TYR A 205 10.72 -16.87 -5.71
CA TYR A 205 10.16 -17.54 -6.88
C TYR A 205 8.78 -18.16 -6.58
N GLU A 206 8.65 -18.88 -5.47
CA GLU A 206 7.36 -19.46 -5.05
C GLU A 206 6.31 -18.36 -4.79
N ALA A 207 6.68 -17.29 -4.08
CA ALA A 207 5.78 -16.16 -3.83
C ALA A 207 5.33 -15.47 -5.13
N GLN A 208 6.21 -15.41 -6.14
CA GLN A 208 5.86 -14.87 -7.45
C GLN A 208 4.85 -15.74 -8.19
N ARG A 209 4.96 -17.08 -8.06
CA ARG A 209 3.99 -18.02 -8.64
C ARG A 209 2.61 -17.86 -8.01
N ASP A 210 2.55 -17.66 -6.70
CA ASP A 210 1.30 -17.35 -6.00
C ASP A 210 0.67 -16.04 -6.50
N ILE A 211 1.48 -15.00 -6.71
CA ILE A 211 1.01 -13.71 -7.24
C ILE A 211 0.45 -13.87 -8.65
N GLU A 212 1.13 -14.61 -9.53
CA GLU A 212 0.66 -14.89 -10.89
C GLU A 212 -0.70 -15.61 -10.88
N GLU A 213 -0.88 -16.58 -9.99
CA GLU A 213 -2.15 -17.28 -9.81
C GLU A 213 -3.26 -16.36 -9.27
N ILE A 214 -2.94 -15.50 -8.29
CA ILE A 214 -3.87 -14.47 -7.81
C ILE A 214 -4.28 -13.54 -8.95
N CYS A 215 -3.34 -13.08 -9.77
CA CYS A 215 -3.62 -12.21 -10.91
C CYS A 215 -4.49 -12.92 -11.97
N ARG A 216 -4.25 -14.21 -12.23
CA ARG A 216 -5.09 -15.02 -13.14
C ARG A 216 -6.53 -15.11 -12.63
N ILE A 217 -6.73 -15.49 -11.36
CA ILE A 217 -8.06 -15.59 -10.74
C ILE A 217 -8.75 -14.23 -10.71
N TRP A 218 -8.00 -13.15 -10.42
CA TRP A 218 -8.52 -11.78 -10.44
C TRP A 218 -8.99 -11.38 -11.83
N HIS A 219 -8.23 -11.70 -12.88
CA HIS A 219 -8.61 -11.46 -14.27
C HIS A 219 -9.89 -12.22 -14.62
N GLU A 220 -9.95 -13.53 -14.36
CA GLU A 220 -11.13 -14.37 -14.63
C GLU A 220 -12.37 -13.87 -13.89
N THR A 221 -12.22 -13.45 -12.64
CA THR A 221 -13.32 -12.86 -11.85
C THR A 221 -13.84 -11.57 -12.49
N ASN A 222 -12.95 -10.73 -13.04
CA ASN A 222 -13.37 -9.52 -13.73
C ASN A 222 -14.00 -9.80 -15.10
N GLU A 223 -13.59 -10.85 -15.80
CA GLU A 223 -14.21 -11.30 -17.05
C GLU A 223 -15.69 -11.68 -16.86
N LEU A 224 -16.04 -12.31 -15.72
CA LEU A 224 -17.44 -12.63 -15.38
C LEU A 224 -18.35 -11.39 -15.30
N ARG A 225 -17.78 -10.20 -15.08
CA ARG A 225 -18.55 -8.94 -14.99
C ARG A 225 -19.11 -8.49 -16.34
N LYS A 226 -18.71 -9.11 -17.45
CA LYS A 226 -19.26 -8.84 -18.79
C LYS A 226 -20.67 -9.40 -19.01
N ALA A 227 -21.10 -10.35 -18.16
CA ALA A 227 -22.43 -10.94 -18.25
C ALA A 227 -23.56 -9.91 -18.05
N ARG A 228 -24.73 -10.19 -18.62
CA ARG A 228 -25.96 -9.39 -18.46
C ARG A 228 -27.11 -10.26 -17.94
N PRO A 229 -27.58 -10.06 -16.70
CA PRO A 229 -27.11 -9.05 -15.73
C PRO A 229 -25.71 -9.37 -15.18
N CYS A 230 -24.97 -8.31 -14.81
CA CYS A 230 -23.65 -8.47 -14.20
C CYS A 230 -23.79 -9.09 -12.79
N PRO A 231 -23.03 -10.15 -12.47
CA PRO A 231 -23.18 -10.88 -11.22
C PRO A 231 -22.62 -10.14 -10.00
N MET A 232 -21.79 -9.12 -10.22
CA MET A 232 -21.18 -8.31 -9.16
C MET A 232 -21.61 -6.85 -9.26
N HIS A 233 -21.98 -6.27 -8.11
CA HIS A 233 -22.27 -4.85 -8.02
C HIS A 233 -20.97 -4.02 -8.13
N SER A 234 -21.03 -2.83 -8.73
CA SER A 234 -19.84 -1.98 -8.96
C SER A 234 -19.58 -0.94 -7.86
N ARG A 235 -20.39 -0.93 -6.80
CA ARG A 235 -20.12 -0.22 -5.53
C ARG A 235 -19.94 -1.22 -4.41
#